data_AF-A0A7S1CQZ4-F1
#
_entry.id   AF-A0A7S1CQZ4-F1
#
_cell.length_a   1.000
_cell.length_b   1.000
_cell.length_c   1.000
_cell.angle_alpha   90.00
_cell.angle_beta   90.00
_cell.angle_gamma   90.00
#
_symmetry.space_group_name_H-M   'P 1'
#
loop_
_entity.id
_entity.type
_entity.pdbx_description
1 polymer ?
#
loop_
_entity_poly.entity_id
_entity_poly.type
_entity_poly.pdbx_seq_one_letter_code
_entity_poly.pdbx_strand_id
1 'polypeptide(L)'
;DACILGGLGAILVYAIATVTGTQGPAQPAAPAFDSHTYALFLGTSVFAFEGVALVVPIHESLSRKDQARFPKVFSLTIGAIVVFFLCFAESVVAAIGPSLHPVVTVDLPAREAWVVAVQAGYCVALMLTFPLMLFPAVQIMERYATPSLLLSKRSPLASERKWRKNAFRTAMVLATAGISIAAADELGNFVSLVGALCCSPLGFVFPALFHLKLVARDARTKALDIALLVFGISISVFTTIISIATWSPDPPAHSICP
;
A
#
# COMPACT_ATOMS: atom_id res chain seq x y z
N ASP A 1 3.14 -5.38 14.13
CA ASP A 1 4.46 -5.21 13.48
C ASP A 1 5.45 -6.34 13.73
N ALA A 2 5.67 -6.78 14.98
CA ALA A 2 6.62 -7.88 15.26
C ALA A 2 6.37 -9.16 14.44
N CYS A 3 5.10 -9.59 14.29
CA CYS A 3 4.76 -10.76 13.47
C CYS A 3 5.07 -10.55 11.97
N ILE A 4 4.88 -9.33 11.47
CA ILE A 4 5.16 -8.98 10.07
C ILE A 4 6.68 -8.96 9.82
N LEU A 5 7.43 -8.31 10.71
CA LEU A 5 8.91 -8.28 10.64
C LEU A 5 9.51 -9.68 10.77
N GLY A 6 8.98 -10.50 11.68
CA GLY A 6 9.38 -11.91 11.82
C GLY A 6 9.07 -12.72 10.57
N GLY A 7 7.88 -12.53 9.97
CA GLY A 7 7.50 -13.16 8.70
C GLY A 7 8.41 -12.76 7.55
N LEU A 8 8.67 -11.46 7.36
CA LEU A 8 9.61 -10.96 6.35
C LEU A 8 11.01 -11.52 6.55
N GLY A 9 11.49 -11.59 7.79
CA GLY A 9 12.78 -12.21 8.11
C GLY A 9 12.83 -13.69 7.74
N ALA A 10 11.79 -14.46 8.06
CA ALA A 10 11.70 -15.88 7.71
C ALA A 10 11.68 -16.10 6.19
N ILE A 11 10.93 -15.29 5.45
CA ILE A 11 10.87 -15.35 3.98
C ILE A 11 12.23 -15.02 3.38
N LEU A 12 12.91 -14.00 3.89
CA LEU A 12 14.23 -13.62 3.40
C LEU A 12 15.28 -14.71 3.67
N VAL A 13 15.26 -15.32 4.85
CA VAL A 13 16.14 -16.46 5.18
C VAL A 13 15.85 -17.64 4.26
N TYR A 14 14.58 -17.97 4.03
CA TYR A 14 14.18 -19.00 3.08
C TYR A 14 14.69 -18.68 1.67
N ALA A 15 14.49 -17.47 1.17
CA ALA A 15 14.91 -17.05 -0.15
C ALA A 15 16.43 -17.17 -0.33
N ILE A 16 17.22 -16.67 0.63
CA ILE A 16 18.68 -16.76 0.60
C ILE A 16 19.13 -18.23 0.66
N ALA A 17 18.51 -19.05 1.53
CA ALA A 17 18.85 -20.46 1.66
C ALA A 17 18.53 -21.26 0.39
N THR A 18 17.44 -20.95 -0.31
CA THR A 18 17.06 -21.59 -1.57
C THR A 18 18.05 -21.22 -2.69
N VAL A 19 18.41 -19.94 -2.81
CA VAL A 19 19.34 -19.44 -3.84
C VAL A 19 20.78 -19.94 -3.61
N THR A 20 21.26 -19.93 -2.37
CA THR A 20 22.63 -20.36 -2.04
C THR A 20 22.77 -21.87 -1.81
N GLY A 21 21.64 -22.57 -1.64
CA GLY A 21 21.57 -23.97 -1.31
C GLY A 21 21.34 -24.89 -2.51
N THR A 22 20.50 -25.91 -2.29
CA THR A 22 20.41 -27.11 -3.13
C THR A 22 19.73 -26.94 -4.49
N GLN A 23 18.99 -25.84 -4.72
CA GLN A 23 18.24 -25.62 -5.96
C GLN A 23 18.85 -24.54 -6.87
N GLY A 24 19.73 -23.70 -6.33
CA GLY A 24 20.27 -22.54 -7.06
C GLY A 24 19.19 -21.48 -7.35
N PRO A 25 19.54 -20.41 -8.09
CA PRO A 25 18.56 -19.41 -8.50
C PRO A 25 17.53 -20.01 -9.46
N ALA A 26 16.28 -19.57 -9.31
CA ALA A 26 15.16 -20.01 -10.13
C ALA A 26 15.42 -19.78 -11.63
N GLN A 27 15.08 -20.76 -12.46
CA GLN A 27 15.17 -20.67 -13.91
C GLN A 27 13.78 -20.80 -14.55
N PRO A 28 13.46 -19.99 -15.58
CA PRO A 28 14.29 -18.93 -16.18
C PRO A 28 14.44 -17.71 -15.25
N ALA A 29 15.56 -16.99 -15.39
CA ALA A 29 15.75 -15.71 -14.70
C ALA A 29 14.68 -14.71 -15.16
N ALA A 30 14.15 -13.92 -14.22
CA ALA A 30 13.16 -12.90 -14.55
C ALA A 30 13.74 -11.87 -15.53
N PRO A 31 12.97 -11.45 -16.55
CA PRO A 31 13.42 -10.39 -17.45
C PRO A 31 13.59 -9.09 -16.67
N ALA A 32 14.67 -8.34 -16.96
CA ALA A 32 14.94 -7.07 -16.28
C ALA A 32 13.86 -6.01 -16.52
N PHE A 33 13.09 -6.12 -17.59
CA PHE A 33 11.99 -5.22 -17.91
C PHE A 33 10.88 -5.96 -18.64
N ASP A 34 9.67 -5.89 -18.10
CA ASP A 34 8.45 -6.33 -18.76
C ASP A 34 7.50 -5.14 -18.93
N SER A 35 7.17 -4.82 -20.18
CA SER A 35 6.29 -3.71 -20.52
C SER A 35 4.86 -3.88 -20.00
N HIS A 36 4.41 -5.11 -19.79
CA HIS A 36 3.06 -5.39 -19.30
C HIS A 36 2.95 -5.15 -17.79
N THR A 37 3.92 -5.63 -17.02
CA THR A 37 3.90 -5.52 -15.54
C THR A 37 4.47 -4.19 -15.03
N TYR A 38 5.21 -3.43 -15.85
CA TYR A 38 5.84 -2.17 -15.42
C TYR A 38 4.84 -1.14 -14.86
N ALA A 39 3.65 -1.02 -15.44
CA ALA A 39 2.64 -0.11 -14.92
C ALA A 39 2.10 -0.55 -13.55
N LEU A 40 1.91 -1.85 -13.36
CA LEU A 40 1.50 -2.44 -12.08
C LEU A 40 2.54 -2.21 -11.00
N PHE A 41 3.81 -2.32 -11.36
CA PHE A 41 4.93 -1.98 -10.48
C PHE A 41 4.91 -0.50 -10.08
N LEU A 42 4.69 0.42 -11.02
CA LEU A 42 4.63 1.86 -10.72
C LEU A 42 3.51 2.19 -9.72
N GLY A 43 2.29 1.69 -9.95
CA GLY A 43 1.15 1.94 -9.06
C GLY A 43 1.37 1.34 -7.67
N THR A 44 1.83 0.09 -7.62
CA THR A 44 2.13 -0.62 -6.37
C THR A 44 3.25 0.04 -5.58
N SER A 45 4.27 0.56 -6.26
CA SER A 45 5.36 1.31 -5.63
C SER A 45 4.86 2.60 -4.97
N VAL A 46 4.01 3.37 -5.66
CA VAL A 46 3.41 4.57 -5.07
C VAL A 46 2.54 4.21 -3.87
N PHE A 47 1.74 3.15 -3.96
CA PHE A 47 0.94 2.65 -2.83
C PHE A 47 1.82 2.26 -1.62
N ALA A 48 2.97 1.60 -1.85
CA ALA A 48 3.89 1.21 -0.78
C ALA A 48 4.43 2.41 0.02
N PHE A 49 4.46 3.61 -0.56
CA PHE A 49 4.92 4.84 0.07
C PHE A 49 3.79 5.81 0.50
N GLU A 50 2.53 5.37 0.50
CA GLU A 50 1.35 6.19 0.85
C GLU A 50 1.39 6.74 2.30
N GLY A 51 2.23 6.19 3.17
CA GLY A 51 2.43 6.66 4.55
C GLY A 51 2.93 8.11 4.70
N VAL A 52 3.26 8.79 3.60
CA VAL A 52 3.73 10.19 3.60
C VAL A 52 2.74 11.16 4.26
N ALA A 53 1.43 10.90 4.19
CA ALA A 53 0.43 11.76 4.82
C ALA A 53 0.54 11.80 6.37
N LEU A 54 1.14 10.77 6.97
CA LEU A 54 1.36 10.70 8.41
C LEU A 54 2.60 11.48 8.86
N VAL A 55 3.41 11.99 7.93
CA VAL A 55 4.66 12.69 8.24
C VAL A 55 4.42 13.95 9.06
N VAL A 56 3.32 14.67 8.78
CA VAL A 56 2.94 15.91 9.48
C VAL A 56 2.56 15.65 10.94
N PRO A 57 1.58 14.78 11.26
CA PRO A 57 1.23 14.51 12.65
C PRO A 57 2.38 13.86 13.43
N ILE A 58 3.25 13.08 12.78
CA ILE A 58 4.48 12.58 13.43
C ILE A 58 5.40 13.74 13.78
N HIS A 59 5.67 14.66 12.84
CA HIS A 59 6.51 15.83 13.08
C HIS A 59 5.95 16.74 14.18
N GLU A 60 4.63 16.93 14.24
CA GLU A 60 3.96 17.70 15.29
C GLU A 60 4.02 17.03 16.66
N SER A 61 4.08 15.71 16.71
CA SER A 61 4.19 14.93 17.96
C SER A 61 5.61 14.91 18.53
N LEU A 62 6.61 15.34 17.77
CA LEU A 62 8.01 15.39 18.22
C LEU A 62 8.28 16.59 19.14
N SER A 63 9.24 16.43 20.04
CA SER A 63 9.74 17.54 20.84
C SER A 63 10.34 18.64 19.93
N ARG A 64 10.26 19.90 20.35
CA ARG A 64 10.84 21.04 19.60
C ARG A 64 12.32 20.85 19.25
N LYS A 65 13.08 20.13 20.10
CA LYS A 65 14.50 19.84 19.87
C LYS A 65 14.70 18.79 18.77
N ASP A 66 13.78 17.83 18.66
CA ASP A 66 13.87 16.72 17.70
C ASP A 66 13.32 17.10 16.32
N GLN A 67 12.41 18.06 16.22
CA GLN A 67 11.87 18.58 14.95
C GLN A 67 12.98 19.02 13.97
N ALA A 68 14.05 19.65 14.46
CA ALA A 68 15.16 20.08 13.61
C ALA A 68 15.96 18.91 12.98
N ARG A 69 15.97 17.73 13.63
CA ARG A 69 16.65 16.53 13.11
C ARG A 69 15.74 15.68 12.23
N PHE A 70 14.43 15.91 12.30
CA PHE A 70 13.43 15.08 11.63
C PHE A 70 13.66 14.90 10.13
N PRO A 71 13.98 15.96 9.33
CA PRO A 71 14.20 15.77 7.89
C PRO A 71 15.37 14.84 7.56
N LYS A 72 16.44 14.87 8.38
CA LYS A 72 17.61 13.99 8.20
C LYS A 72 17.26 12.54 8.53
N VAL A 73 16.58 12.32 9.66
CA VAL A 73 16.15 10.98 10.07
C VAL A 73 15.16 10.41 9.05
N PHE A 74 14.17 11.20 8.64
CA PHE A 74 13.19 10.82 7.64
C PHE A 74 13.84 10.39 6.32
N SER A 75 14.77 11.20 5.79
CA SER A 75 15.47 10.88 4.54
C SER A 75 16.29 9.59 4.65
N LEU A 76 16.98 9.39 5.79
CA LEU A 76 17.74 8.17 6.06
C LEU A 76 16.81 6.95 6.16
N THR A 77 15.67 7.09 6.84
CA THR A 77 14.69 6.00 6.99
C THR A 77 14.09 5.61 5.65
N ILE A 78 13.67 6.57 4.82
CA ILE A 78 13.16 6.28 3.48
C ILE A 78 14.23 5.60 2.62
N GLY A 79 15.47 6.09 2.63
CA GLY A 79 16.58 5.47 1.92
C GLY A 79 16.84 4.02 2.36
N ALA A 80 16.83 3.77 3.67
CA ALA A 80 17.00 2.42 4.22
C ALA A 80 15.85 1.48 3.82
N ILE A 81 14.61 1.96 3.80
CA ILE A 81 13.44 1.18 3.38
C ILE A 81 13.51 0.84 1.89
N VAL A 82 13.91 1.79 1.03
CA VAL A 82 14.08 1.55 -0.41
C VAL A 82 15.12 0.44 -0.64
N VAL A 83 16.29 0.53 0.01
CA VAL A 83 17.32 -0.50 -0.10
C VAL A 83 16.81 -1.85 0.39
N PHE A 84 16.09 -1.88 1.52
CA PHE A 84 15.49 -3.11 2.04
C PHE A 84 14.49 -3.73 1.06
N PHE A 85 13.59 -2.94 0.48
CA PHE A 85 12.61 -3.42 -0.50
C PHE A 85 13.28 -3.98 -1.76
N LEU A 86 14.30 -3.32 -2.29
CA LEU A 86 15.05 -3.82 -3.46
C LEU A 86 15.76 -5.14 -3.14
N CYS A 87 16.51 -5.20 -2.03
CA CYS A 87 17.21 -6.43 -1.64
C CYS A 87 16.23 -7.59 -1.37
N PHE A 88 15.10 -7.30 -0.73
CA PHE A 88 14.07 -8.30 -0.45
C PHE A 88 13.42 -8.80 -1.73
N ALA A 89 13.00 -7.90 -2.63
CA ALA A 89 12.38 -8.25 -3.90
C ALA A 89 13.31 -9.11 -4.77
N GLU A 90 14.56 -8.69 -4.95
CA GLU A 90 15.56 -9.44 -5.72
C GLU A 90 15.80 -10.84 -5.13
N SER A 91 15.92 -10.95 -3.80
CA SER A 91 16.14 -12.25 -3.14
C SER A 91 14.95 -13.20 -3.36
N VAL A 92 13.73 -12.69 -3.24
CA VAL A 92 12.49 -13.48 -3.41
C VAL A 92 12.31 -13.91 -4.86
N VAL A 93 12.48 -12.99 -5.81
CA VAL A 93 12.40 -13.30 -7.25
C VAL A 93 13.48 -14.30 -7.66
N ALA A 94 14.70 -14.18 -7.13
CA ALA A 94 15.76 -15.13 -7.38
C ALA A 94 15.46 -16.53 -6.81
N ALA A 95 14.71 -16.63 -5.71
CA ALA A 95 14.37 -17.90 -5.07
C ALA A 95 13.17 -18.61 -5.73
N ILE A 96 12.13 -17.87 -6.10
CA ILE A 96 10.85 -18.44 -6.58
C ILE A 96 10.73 -18.37 -8.11
N GLY A 97 11.31 -17.36 -8.74
CA GLY A 97 11.27 -17.15 -10.19
C GLY A 97 10.26 -16.07 -10.63
N PRO A 98 10.04 -15.94 -11.96
CA PRO A 98 9.28 -14.84 -12.55
C PRO A 98 7.76 -14.93 -12.35
N SER A 99 7.22 -16.11 -12.05
CA SER A 99 5.78 -16.34 -11.88
C SER A 99 5.38 -16.26 -10.41
N LEU A 100 5.60 -15.10 -9.79
CA LEU A 100 5.24 -14.85 -8.39
C LEU A 100 3.78 -14.38 -8.28
N HIS A 101 3.04 -14.89 -7.30
CA HIS A 101 1.73 -14.31 -6.98
C HIS A 101 1.93 -12.97 -6.25
N PRO A 102 0.95 -12.03 -6.33
CA PRO A 102 1.00 -10.76 -5.60
C PRO A 102 1.22 -10.90 -4.09
N VAL A 103 0.83 -12.06 -3.53
CA VAL A 103 1.03 -12.42 -2.12
C VAL A 103 2.10 -13.50 -2.01
N VAL A 104 3.36 -13.10 -1.79
CA VAL A 104 4.52 -14.03 -1.71
C VAL A 104 4.32 -15.21 -0.75
N THR A 105 3.51 -15.05 0.31
CA THR A 105 3.29 -16.12 1.29
C THR A 105 2.56 -17.33 0.72
N VAL A 106 1.85 -17.20 -0.42
CA VAL A 106 1.17 -18.34 -1.06
C VAL A 106 2.12 -19.21 -1.90
N ASP A 107 3.24 -18.66 -2.34
CA ASP A 107 4.26 -19.36 -3.13
C ASP A 107 5.25 -20.16 -2.26
N LEU A 108 5.16 -20.02 -0.94
CA LEU A 108 5.98 -20.76 0.02
C LEU A 108 5.50 -22.22 0.16
N PRO A 109 6.38 -23.16 0.56
CA PRO A 109 6.03 -24.56 0.75
C PRO A 109 5.00 -24.74 1.88
N ALA A 110 3.71 -24.84 1.52
CA ALA A 110 2.57 -24.83 2.44
C ALA A 110 2.54 -25.95 3.49
N ARG A 111 3.37 -26.99 3.34
CA ARG A 111 3.43 -28.13 4.28
C ARG A 111 4.36 -27.89 5.47
N GLU A 112 5.14 -26.80 5.47
CA GLU A 112 6.08 -26.52 6.54
C GLU A 112 5.44 -25.71 7.68
N ALA A 113 5.66 -26.14 8.92
CA ALA A 113 5.01 -25.54 10.10
C ALA A 113 5.34 -24.05 10.28
N TRP A 114 6.55 -23.61 9.87
CA TRP A 114 6.93 -22.20 9.94
C TRP A 114 6.17 -21.35 8.93
N VAL A 115 5.85 -21.87 7.73
CA VAL A 115 5.08 -21.15 6.70
C VAL A 115 3.66 -20.91 7.21
N VAL A 116 3.04 -21.93 7.79
CA VAL A 116 1.70 -21.82 8.41
C VAL A 116 1.72 -20.80 9.54
N ALA A 117 2.77 -20.80 10.38
CA ALA A 117 2.92 -19.81 11.46
C ALA A 117 3.04 -18.38 10.92
N VAL A 118 3.82 -18.16 9.85
CA VAL A 118 3.97 -16.86 9.20
C VAL A 118 2.65 -16.38 8.59
N GLN A 119 1.95 -17.25 7.84
CA GLN A 119 0.63 -16.93 7.26
C GLN A 119 -0.40 -16.61 8.35
N ALA A 120 -0.51 -17.43 9.40
CA ALA A 120 -1.42 -17.17 10.51
C ALA A 120 -1.09 -15.87 11.25
N GLY A 121 0.21 -15.63 11.51
CA GLY A 121 0.69 -14.39 12.12
C GLY A 121 0.38 -13.16 11.27
N TYR A 122 0.49 -13.27 9.95
CA TYR A 122 0.13 -12.22 9.00
C TYR A 122 -1.38 -11.93 9.01
N CYS A 123 -2.23 -12.95 9.00
CA CYS A 123 -3.68 -12.80 9.11
C CYS A 123 -4.09 -12.07 10.41
N VAL A 124 -3.52 -12.49 11.55
CA VAL A 124 -3.78 -11.82 12.85
C VAL A 124 -3.33 -10.36 12.81
N ALA A 125 -2.15 -10.08 12.24
CA ALA A 125 -1.65 -8.72 12.11
C ALA A 125 -2.57 -7.85 11.25
N LEU A 126 -3.04 -8.35 10.10
CA LEU A 126 -3.98 -7.62 9.24
C LEU A 126 -5.33 -7.36 9.94
N MET A 127 -5.87 -8.36 10.65
CA MET A 127 -7.12 -8.20 11.41
C MET A 127 -7.01 -7.13 12.50
N LEU A 128 -5.86 -7.00 13.16
CA LEU A 128 -5.62 -5.98 14.18
C LEU A 128 -5.34 -4.60 13.56
N THR A 129 -4.69 -4.55 12.39
CA THR A 129 -4.38 -3.30 11.69
C THR A 129 -5.60 -2.68 11.02
N PHE A 130 -6.54 -3.50 10.53
CA PHE A 130 -7.73 -3.00 9.82
C PHE A 130 -8.56 -1.98 10.63
N PRO A 131 -8.94 -2.23 11.91
CA PRO A 131 -9.64 -1.24 12.72
C PRO A 131 -8.84 0.06 12.92
N LEU A 132 -7.51 -0.03 13.03
CA LEU A 132 -6.64 1.12 13.23
C LEU A 132 -6.61 2.02 11.99
N MET A 133 -6.52 1.43 10.79
CA MET A 133 -6.57 2.17 9.52
C MET A 133 -7.97 2.74 9.24
N LEU A 134 -9.02 2.01 9.61
CA LEU A 134 -10.39 2.43 9.36
C LEU A 134 -10.85 3.54 10.32
N PHE A 135 -10.28 3.63 11.53
CA PHE A 135 -10.66 4.62 12.54
C PHE A 135 -10.64 6.09 12.06
N PRO A 136 -9.52 6.62 11.51
CA PRO A 136 -9.51 8.00 11.01
C PRO A 136 -10.44 8.18 9.80
N ALA A 137 -10.51 7.19 8.91
CA ALA A 137 -11.37 7.23 7.73
C ALA A 137 -12.86 7.33 8.11
N VAL A 138 -13.33 6.47 9.03
CA VAL A 138 -14.68 6.49 9.61
C VAL A 138 -14.99 7.84 10.22
N GLN A 139 -14.07 8.40 11.02
CA GLN A 139 -14.32 9.67 11.71
C GLN A 139 -14.52 10.82 10.74
N ILE A 140 -13.71 10.87 9.69
CA ILE A 140 -13.81 11.89 8.65
C ILE A 140 -15.12 11.72 7.88
N MET A 141 -15.40 10.51 7.40
CA MET A 141 -16.64 10.22 6.66
C MET A 141 -17.91 10.47 7.50
N GLU A 142 -17.91 10.11 8.79
CA GLU A 142 -19.04 10.33 9.71
C GLU A 142 -19.34 11.83 9.89
N ARG A 143 -18.30 12.67 9.93
CA ARG A 143 -18.43 14.14 10.01
C ARG A 143 -19.09 14.73 8.76
N TYR A 144 -18.73 14.25 7.57
CA TYR A 144 -19.27 14.74 6.30
C TYR A 144 -20.65 14.16 5.96
N ALA A 145 -20.91 12.89 6.26
CA ALA A 145 -22.17 12.22 5.98
C ALA A 145 -23.29 12.62 6.96
N THR A 146 -22.93 13.09 8.15
CA THR A 146 -23.89 13.43 9.22
C THR A 146 -23.66 14.81 9.86
N PRO A 147 -23.60 15.90 9.07
CA PRO A 147 -23.38 17.24 9.60
C PRO A 147 -24.52 17.67 10.53
N SER A 148 -25.75 17.24 10.24
CA SER A 148 -26.97 17.51 11.02
C SER A 148 -26.95 16.90 12.43
N LEU A 149 -26.13 15.87 12.68
CA LEU A 149 -25.99 15.30 14.02
C LEU A 149 -25.16 16.21 14.95
N LEU A 150 -24.23 17.00 14.43
CA LEU A 150 -23.39 17.88 15.27
C LEU A 150 -24.15 19.09 15.81
N LEU A 151 -25.22 19.53 15.12
CA LEU A 151 -25.98 20.74 15.44
C LEU A 151 -27.09 20.53 16.49
N SER A 152 -27.60 19.31 16.67
CA SER A 152 -28.66 19.05 17.66
C SER A 152 -28.06 18.58 19.00
N LYS A 153 -27.72 19.54 19.87
CA LYS A 153 -27.16 19.30 21.22
C LYS A 153 -28.22 18.95 22.28
N ARG A 154 -29.52 18.91 21.96
CA ARG A 154 -30.59 18.62 22.91
C ARG A 154 -31.71 17.81 22.24
N SER A 155 -31.69 16.49 22.39
CA SER A 155 -32.88 15.66 22.11
C SER A 155 -32.79 14.31 22.85
N PRO A 156 -33.91 13.75 23.34
CA PRO A 156 -33.99 12.44 23.99
C PRO A 156 -33.66 11.24 23.08
N LEU A 157 -33.38 11.47 21.79
CA LEU A 157 -33.03 10.45 20.78
C LEU A 157 -31.55 10.01 20.80
N ALA A 158 -30.94 9.94 22.00
CA ALA A 158 -29.54 9.56 22.15
C ALA A 158 -29.26 8.11 21.70
N SER A 159 -30.24 7.21 21.83
CA SER A 159 -30.14 5.80 21.40
C SER A 159 -30.15 5.68 19.86
N GLU A 160 -31.12 6.32 19.19
CA GLU A 160 -31.24 6.38 17.72
C GLU A 160 -29.97 6.93 17.06
N ARG A 161 -29.37 7.96 17.68
CA ARG A 161 -28.10 8.53 17.21
C ARG A 161 -26.93 7.54 17.31
N LYS A 162 -26.85 6.76 18.39
CA LYS A 162 -25.80 5.73 18.56
C LYS A 162 -25.97 4.61 17.54
N TRP A 163 -27.20 4.15 17.32
CA TRP A 163 -27.51 3.13 16.32
C TRP A 163 -27.22 3.58 14.90
N ARG A 164 -27.56 4.82 14.53
CA ARG A 164 -27.19 5.36 13.20
C ARG A 164 -25.68 5.44 12.97
N LYS A 165 -24.91 5.84 13.98
CA LYS A 165 -23.44 5.82 13.90
C LYS A 165 -22.89 4.40 13.75
N ASN A 166 -23.44 3.46 14.51
CA ASN A 166 -23.04 2.07 14.41
C ASN A 166 -23.39 1.48 13.05
N ALA A 167 -24.61 1.74 12.55
CA ALA A 167 -25.06 1.30 11.23
C ALA A 167 -24.16 1.84 10.11
N PHE A 168 -23.76 3.12 10.17
CA PHE A 168 -22.81 3.70 9.21
C PHE A 168 -21.44 2.99 9.25
N ARG A 169 -20.93 2.71 10.45
CA ARG A 169 -19.66 1.97 10.62
C ARG A 169 -19.75 0.56 10.08
N THR A 170 -20.82 -0.16 10.41
CA THR A 170 -21.08 -1.51 9.90
C THR A 170 -21.18 -1.49 8.37
N ALA A 171 -21.87 -0.52 7.78
CA ALA A 171 -22.00 -0.39 6.33
C ALA A 171 -20.64 -0.20 5.64
N MET A 172 -19.74 0.61 6.20
CA MET A 172 -18.39 0.79 5.64
C MET A 172 -17.53 -0.47 5.75
N VAL A 173 -17.63 -1.21 6.86
CA VAL A 173 -16.94 -2.50 7.01
C VAL A 173 -17.48 -3.52 6.01
N LEU A 174 -18.80 -3.58 5.81
CA LEU A 174 -19.40 -4.46 4.81
C LEU A 174 -19.01 -4.07 3.37
N ALA A 175 -18.94 -2.78 3.07
CA ALA A 175 -18.50 -2.29 1.77
C ALA A 175 -17.04 -2.65 1.49
N THR A 176 -16.16 -2.46 2.46
CA THR A 176 -14.73 -2.86 2.35
C THR A 176 -14.56 -4.37 2.23
N ALA A 177 -15.37 -5.17 2.94
CA ALA A 177 -15.41 -6.62 2.75
C ALA A 177 -15.88 -7.02 1.34
N GLY A 178 -16.92 -6.36 0.80
CA GLY A 178 -17.38 -6.59 -0.57
C GLY A 178 -16.31 -6.28 -1.62
N ILE A 179 -15.61 -5.15 -1.47
CA ILE A 179 -14.48 -4.79 -2.33
C ILE A 179 -13.36 -5.83 -2.21
N SER A 180 -13.04 -6.27 -0.99
CA SER A 180 -12.01 -7.29 -0.78
C SER A 180 -12.33 -8.61 -1.47
N ILE A 181 -13.60 -9.03 -1.50
CA ILE A 181 -14.02 -10.25 -2.20
C ILE A 181 -13.88 -10.04 -3.72
N ALA A 182 -14.34 -8.90 -4.24
CA ALA A 182 -14.28 -8.61 -5.67
C ALA A 182 -12.85 -8.43 -6.21
N ALA A 183 -11.92 -7.97 -5.37
CA ALA A 183 -10.53 -7.73 -5.71
C ALA A 183 -9.57 -8.87 -5.31
N ALA A 184 -10.07 -9.96 -4.72
CA ALA A 184 -9.24 -11.02 -4.18
C ALA A 184 -8.39 -11.71 -5.24
N ASP A 185 -8.98 -12.00 -6.40
CA ASP A 185 -8.32 -12.70 -7.50
C ASP A 185 -7.27 -11.82 -8.21
N GLU A 186 -7.49 -10.52 -8.22
CA GLU A 186 -6.68 -9.53 -8.97
C GLU A 186 -6.06 -8.47 -8.04
N LEU A 187 -5.52 -8.91 -6.91
CA LEU A 187 -4.99 -8.02 -5.87
C LEU A 187 -3.90 -7.06 -6.40
N GLY A 188 -3.03 -7.54 -7.30
CA GLY A 188 -1.98 -6.71 -7.92
C GLY A 188 -2.55 -5.54 -8.73
N ASN A 189 -3.54 -5.82 -9.58
CA ASN A 189 -4.26 -4.81 -10.35
C ASN A 189 -5.01 -3.83 -9.43
N PHE A 190 -5.67 -4.33 -8.38
CA PHE A 190 -6.37 -3.49 -7.41
C PHE A 190 -5.42 -2.54 -6.67
N VAL A 191 -4.31 -3.05 -6.15
CA VAL A 191 -3.32 -2.24 -5.41
C VAL A 191 -2.70 -1.18 -6.33
N SER A 192 -2.35 -1.57 -7.56
CA SER A 192 -1.83 -0.62 -8.56
C SER A 192 -2.83 0.49 -8.87
N LEU A 193 -4.10 0.16 -9.06
CA LEU A 193 -5.17 1.10 -9.34
C LEU A 193 -5.38 2.09 -8.18
N VAL A 194 -5.42 1.60 -6.94
CA VAL A 194 -5.53 2.44 -5.74
C VAL A 194 -4.32 3.36 -5.60
N GLY A 195 -3.12 2.83 -5.84
CA GLY A 195 -1.88 3.62 -5.86
C GLY A 195 -1.91 4.75 -6.89
N ALA A 196 -2.40 4.46 -8.09
CA ALA A 196 -2.49 5.44 -9.17
C ALA A 196 -3.58 6.49 -8.94
N LEU A 197 -4.77 6.09 -8.49
CA LEU A 197 -5.94 6.98 -8.38
C LEU A 197 -5.97 7.77 -7.08
N CYS A 198 -5.57 7.16 -5.96
CA CYS A 198 -5.67 7.78 -4.63
C CYS A 198 -4.31 8.30 -4.19
N CYS A 199 -3.30 7.44 -4.17
CA CYS A 199 -2.01 7.72 -3.54
C CYS A 199 -1.15 8.69 -4.37
N SER A 200 -1.16 8.58 -5.70
CA SER A 200 -0.39 9.48 -6.57
C SER A 200 -0.82 10.95 -6.44
N PRO A 201 -2.13 11.31 -6.51
CA PRO A 201 -2.55 12.67 -6.22
C PRO A 201 -2.20 13.14 -4.80
N LEU A 202 -2.38 12.29 -3.79
CA LEU A 202 -2.06 12.58 -2.38
C LEU A 202 -0.57 12.81 -2.13
N GLY A 203 0.30 12.01 -2.74
CA GLY A 203 1.74 12.07 -2.56
C GLY A 203 2.45 13.12 -3.43
N PHE A 204 1.98 13.37 -4.65
CA PHE A 204 2.65 14.27 -5.60
C PHE A 204 1.86 15.54 -5.87
N VAL A 205 0.60 15.42 -6.29
CA VAL A 205 -0.17 16.56 -6.81
C VAL A 205 -0.53 17.56 -5.71
N PHE A 206 -1.08 17.11 -4.58
CA PHE A 206 -1.48 18.01 -3.50
C PHE A 206 -0.30 18.75 -2.86
N PRO A 207 0.82 18.10 -2.50
CA PRO A 207 1.99 18.80 -1.97
C PRO A 207 2.55 19.86 -2.94
N ALA A 208 2.64 19.54 -4.25
CA ALA A 208 3.08 20.49 -5.26
C ALA A 208 2.13 21.70 -5.38
N LEU A 209 0.81 21.47 -5.37
CA LEU A 209 -0.19 22.54 -5.42
C LEU A 209 -0.11 23.45 -4.19
N PHE A 210 0.06 22.87 -3.00
CA PHE A 210 0.20 23.66 -1.77
C PHE A 210 1.50 24.48 -1.77
N HIS A 211 2.63 23.89 -2.17
CA HIS A 211 3.89 24.60 -2.24
C HIS A 211 3.85 25.74 -3.29
N LEU A 212 3.26 25.47 -4.47
CA LEU A 212 3.12 26.46 -5.55
C LEU A 212 2.26 27.66 -5.14
N LYS A 213 1.17 27.43 -4.39
CA LYS A 213 0.26 28.50 -3.94
C LYS A 213 0.76 29.25 -2.70
N LEU A 214 1.43 28.58 -1.77
CA LEU A 214 1.74 29.14 -0.45
C LEU A 214 3.18 29.65 -0.31
N VAL A 215 4.15 29.02 -1.00
CA VAL A 215 5.58 29.20 -0.73
C VAL A 215 6.37 29.63 -1.95
N ALA A 216 6.09 29.08 -3.14
CA ALA A 216 6.93 29.23 -4.32
C ALA A 216 6.98 30.70 -4.83
N ARG A 217 8.13 31.35 -4.68
CA ARG A 217 8.39 32.70 -5.20
C ARG A 217 9.25 32.73 -6.46
N ASP A 218 10.25 31.86 -6.54
CA ASP A 218 11.22 31.81 -7.63
C ASP A 218 10.72 31.00 -8.84
N ALA A 219 11.21 31.34 -10.03
CA ALA A 219 10.85 30.62 -11.26
C ALA A 219 11.30 29.15 -11.25
N ARG A 220 12.46 28.85 -10.63
CA ARG A 220 12.98 27.48 -10.52
C ARG A 220 12.13 26.60 -9.61
N THR A 221 11.72 27.09 -8.44
CA THR A 221 10.89 26.32 -7.51
C THR A 221 9.51 26.07 -8.11
N LYS A 222 8.92 27.08 -8.77
CA LYS A 222 7.68 26.91 -9.54
C LYS A 222 7.82 25.88 -10.65
N ALA A 223 8.92 25.88 -11.40
CA ALA A 223 9.16 24.89 -12.45
C ALA A 223 9.27 23.47 -11.89
N LEU A 224 9.94 23.28 -10.75
CA LEU A 224 10.04 21.98 -10.08
C LEU A 224 8.67 21.50 -9.57
N ASP A 225 7.87 22.39 -8.97
CA ASP A 225 6.52 22.04 -8.50
C ASP A 225 5.60 21.67 -9.67
N ILE A 226 5.66 22.41 -10.78
CA ILE A 226 4.90 22.10 -11.99
C ILE A 226 5.35 20.77 -12.59
N ALA A 227 6.66 20.50 -12.64
CA ALA A 227 7.18 19.22 -13.13
C ALA A 227 6.68 18.05 -12.27
N LEU A 228 6.66 18.20 -10.94
CA LEU A 228 6.17 17.18 -10.02
C LEU A 228 4.66 16.96 -10.15
N LEU A 229 3.89 18.03 -10.39
CA LEU A 229 2.46 17.96 -10.67
C LEU A 229 2.18 17.21 -11.97
N VAL A 230 2.88 17.56 -13.06
CA VAL A 230 2.73 16.88 -14.36
C VAL A 230 3.10 15.40 -14.20
N PHE A 231 4.22 15.10 -13.54
CA PHE A 231 4.67 13.73 -13.27
C PHE A 231 3.62 12.91 -12.52
N GLY A 232 3.05 13.44 -11.42
CA GLY A 232 2.03 12.76 -10.65
C GLY A 232 0.76 12.47 -11.45
N ILE A 233 0.29 13.44 -12.25
CA ILE A 233 -0.87 13.26 -13.14
C ILE A 233 -0.55 12.24 -14.23
N SER A 234 0.62 12.31 -14.86
CA SER A 234 1.03 11.38 -15.91
C SER A 234 1.07 9.94 -15.39
N ILE A 235 1.67 9.69 -14.22
CA ILE A 235 1.69 8.37 -13.60
C ILE A 235 0.26 7.91 -13.28
N SER A 236 -0.55 8.78 -12.66
CA SER A 236 -1.93 8.45 -12.30
C SER A 236 -2.74 8.00 -13.52
N VAL A 237 -2.69 8.77 -14.61
CA VAL A 237 -3.42 8.45 -15.85
C VAL A 237 -2.85 7.22 -16.52
N PHE A 238 -1.53 7.14 -16.70
CA PHE A 238 -0.87 6.03 -17.36
C PHE A 238 -1.14 4.70 -16.64
N THR A 239 -0.88 4.64 -15.33
CA THR A 239 -1.08 3.42 -14.55
C THR A 239 -2.55 3.04 -14.47
N THR A 240 -3.48 4.00 -14.34
CA THR A 240 -4.92 3.70 -14.34
C THR A 240 -5.37 3.05 -15.65
N ILE A 241 -4.95 3.59 -16.80
CA ILE A 241 -5.31 3.04 -18.11
C ILE A 241 -4.81 1.60 -18.22
N ILE A 242 -3.55 1.35 -17.86
CA ILE A 242 -2.98 0.01 -17.97
C ILE A 242 -3.62 -0.94 -16.96
N SER A 243 -3.79 -0.55 -15.69
CA SER A 243 -4.43 -1.41 -14.68
C SER A 243 -5.86 -1.78 -15.03
N ILE A 244 -6.61 -0.93 -15.75
CA ILE A 244 -7.93 -1.27 -16.28
C ILE A 244 -7.83 -2.17 -17.51
N ALA A 245 -6.86 -1.90 -18.41
CA ALA A 245 -6.67 -2.70 -19.61
C ALA A 245 -6.18 -4.12 -19.31
N THR A 246 -5.37 -4.30 -18.26
CA THR A 246 -4.92 -5.60 -17.75
C THR A 246 -5.92 -6.26 -16.81
N TRP A 247 -7.04 -5.58 -16.50
CA TRP A 247 -8.15 -6.14 -15.74
C TRP A 247 -8.99 -7.09 -16.61
N SER A 248 -8.35 -8.14 -17.12
CA SER A 248 -9.03 -9.25 -17.78
C SER A 248 -9.07 -10.44 -16.82
N PRO A 249 -10.25 -11.01 -16.53
CA PRO A 249 -10.32 -12.36 -15.96
C PRO A 249 -9.98 -13.35 -17.08
N ASP A 250 -8.71 -13.60 -17.34
CA ASP A 250 -8.32 -14.72 -18.20
C ASP A 250 -8.37 -16.02 -17.39
N PRO A 251 -9.16 -17.05 -17.76
CA PRO A 251 -8.90 -18.43 -17.34
C PRO A 251 -7.98 -19.12 -18.37
N PRO A 252 -7.28 -20.22 -18.00
CA PRO A 252 -5.89 -20.24 -17.56
C PRO A 252 -4.91 -20.78 -18.64
N ALA A 253 -3.63 -20.41 -18.55
CA ALA A 253 -2.52 -21.19 -19.12
C ALA A 253 -1.64 -21.63 -17.94
N HIS A 254 -1.58 -22.87 -17.50
CA HIS A 254 -1.56 -24.13 -18.25
C HIS A 254 -2.32 -25.24 -17.52
N SER A 255 -3.02 -26.05 -18.30
CA SER A 255 -3.36 -27.42 -18.01
C SER A 255 -2.11 -28.22 -17.60
N ILE A 256 -1.91 -28.41 -16.30
CA ILE A 256 -1.17 -29.56 -15.78
C ILE A 256 -2.13 -30.76 -15.84
N CYS A 257 -2.00 -31.56 -16.90
CA CYS A 257 -2.10 -33.02 -16.92
C CYS A 257 -2.08 -33.53 -18.38
N PRO A 258 -1.61 -34.76 -18.64
CA PRO A 258 -1.38 -35.87 -17.69
C PRO A 258 0.07 -36.05 -17.23
#